data_AF-F7SXN0-F1
#
_entry.id   AF-F7SXN0-F1
#
_cell.length_a   1.000
_cell.length_b   1.000
_cell.length_c   1.000
_cell.angle_alpha   90.00
_cell.angle_beta   90.00
_cell.angle_gamma   90.00
#
_symmetry.space_group_name_H-M   'P 1'
#
loop_
_entity.id
_entity.type
_entity.pdbx_description
1 polymer ?
#
loop_
_entity_poly.entity_id
_entity_poly.type
_entity_poly.pdbx_seq_one_letter_code
_entity_poly.pdbx_strand_id
1 'polypeptide(L)'
;MGNMSGNELDVVRALSEVELPPDMVEFSRIGELVKNLNQSKEKLQKSKSELEKLRQDREKGNFFSNWWDDVDDQIHDASLDISRQLVDVNRHAAQLLVINTALSKMLNSQQQVLLEQQGALDKQAEQIARQNLALHEYQQDFRTQQGEISQANQKLLDAHDVSLRLAGELMQRLDQVAESERRVNAAHEILLENIERHFGEAMAQADISSEEAMTERLMQFESTQRAETAALIQRSKTASVWAIGIATTGLVAGVAALAIQIFQ
;
A
#
# COMPACT_ATOMS: atom_id res chain seq x y z
N MET A 1 23.82 36.64 68.14
CA MET A 1 22.97 37.39 67.20
C MET A 1 23.05 38.85 67.59
N GLY A 2 23.84 39.65 66.85
CA GLY A 2 24.05 41.07 67.14
C GLY A 2 22.78 41.84 66.81
N ASN A 3 22.33 42.67 67.76
CA ASN A 3 21.14 43.50 67.69
C ASN A 3 21.36 44.57 66.59
N MET A 4 20.86 44.33 65.38
CA MET A 4 20.89 45.33 64.30
C MET A 4 19.99 46.50 64.74
N SER A 5 20.58 47.69 64.87
CA SER A 5 19.87 48.88 65.30
C SER A 5 18.69 49.17 64.35
N GLY A 6 17.56 49.67 64.86
CA GLY A 6 16.31 49.85 64.09
C GLY A 6 16.49 50.59 62.75
N ASN A 7 17.50 51.45 62.63
CA ASN A 7 17.84 52.16 61.40
C ASN A 7 18.37 51.25 60.27
N GLU A 8 19.11 50.18 60.57
CA GLU A 8 19.59 49.25 59.54
C GLU A 8 18.44 48.40 58.98
N LEU A 9 17.49 48.01 59.84
CA LEU A 9 16.31 47.26 59.44
C LEU A 9 15.39 48.11 58.55
N ASP A 10 15.24 49.40 58.85
CA ASP A 10 14.48 50.35 58.03
C ASP A 10 15.14 50.64 56.68
N VAL A 11 16.47 50.76 56.65
CA VAL A 11 17.23 50.94 55.39
C VAL A 11 17.15 49.69 54.52
N VAL A 12 17.29 48.49 55.09
CA VAL A 12 17.17 47.22 54.35
C VAL A 12 15.75 47.03 53.82
N ARG A 13 14.72 47.40 54.60
CA ARG A 13 13.32 47.31 54.20
C ARG A 13 13.00 48.29 53.07
N ALA A 14 13.39 49.55 53.21
CA ALA A 14 13.25 50.58 52.17
C ALA A 14 13.99 50.21 50.87
N LEU A 15 15.18 49.61 50.97
CA LEU A 15 15.92 49.10 49.81
C LEU A 15 15.27 47.88 49.15
N SER A 16 14.56 47.06 49.92
CA SER A 16 13.84 45.91 49.38
C SER A 16 12.57 46.31 48.60
N GLU A 17 11.95 47.43 48.97
CA GLU A 17 10.69 47.94 48.43
C GLU A 17 10.87 48.86 47.19
N VAL A 18 12.08 49.35 46.93
CA VAL A 18 12.37 50.14 45.72
C VAL A 18 12.25 49.27 44.47
N GLU A 19 11.34 49.63 43.58
CA GLU A 19 11.30 49.16 42.19
C GLU A 19 12.56 49.65 41.46
N LEU A 20 13.41 48.70 41.08
CA LEU A 20 14.71 48.97 40.48
C LEU A 20 14.54 49.22 38.97
N PRO A 21 14.98 50.37 38.44
CA PRO A 21 14.97 50.62 37.01
C PRO A 21 15.81 49.58 36.24
N PRO A 22 15.38 49.14 35.05
CA PRO A 22 16.09 48.13 34.24
C PRO A 22 17.56 48.49 33.95
N ASP A 23 17.87 49.79 33.91
CA ASP A 23 19.15 50.34 33.45
C ASP A 23 20.20 50.48 34.57
N MET A 24 19.90 50.07 35.81
CA MET A 24 20.80 50.28 36.96
C MET A 24 21.99 49.31 37.02
N VAL A 25 22.00 48.22 36.26
CA VAL A 25 22.99 47.13 36.38
C VAL A 25 23.95 47.11 35.19
N GLU A 26 24.53 48.26 34.85
CA GLU A 26 25.68 48.31 33.96
C GLU A 26 26.94 47.97 34.75
N PHE A 27 27.58 46.83 34.46
CA PHE A 27 28.82 46.38 35.14
C PHE A 27 29.92 47.45 35.11
N SER A 28 29.95 48.31 34.08
CA SER A 28 30.85 49.47 33.97
C SER A 28 30.68 50.47 35.12
N ARG A 29 29.44 50.74 35.53
CA ARG A 29 29.11 51.66 36.64
C ARG A 29 29.50 51.08 37.99
N ILE A 30 29.42 49.76 38.17
CA ILE A 30 29.82 49.08 39.41
C ILE A 30 31.32 49.22 39.63
N GLY A 31 32.13 49.03 38.58
CA GLY A 31 33.57 49.24 38.64
C GLY A 31 33.94 50.69 39.00
N GLU A 32 33.23 51.66 38.44
CA GLU A 32 33.39 53.08 38.74
C GLU A 32 32.98 53.42 40.18
N LEU A 33 31.87 52.86 40.67
CA LEU A 33 31.40 53.01 42.05
C LEU A 33 32.38 52.43 43.09
N VAL A 34 32.94 51.25 42.84
CA VAL A 34 33.97 50.65 43.72
C VAL A 34 35.24 51.48 43.70
N LYS A 35 35.64 51.98 42.53
CA LYS A 35 36.79 52.88 42.38
C LYS A 35 36.56 54.19 43.15
N ASN A 36 35.38 54.80 43.02
CA ASN A 36 35.01 56.03 43.71
C ASN A 36 34.92 55.83 45.23
N LEU A 37 34.37 54.70 45.70
CA LEU A 37 34.37 54.34 47.12
C LEU A 37 35.79 54.19 47.68
N ASN A 38 36.68 53.51 46.94
CA ASN A 38 38.08 53.34 47.34
C ASN A 38 38.82 54.69 47.39
N GLN A 39 38.60 55.55 46.39
CA GLN A 39 39.16 56.91 46.38
C GLN A 39 38.62 57.77 47.53
N SER A 40 37.33 57.70 47.83
CA SER A 40 36.74 58.42 48.97
C SER A 40 37.24 57.87 50.32
N LYS A 41 37.46 56.55 50.44
CA LYS A 41 38.09 55.94 51.63
C LYS A 41 39.53 56.39 51.81
N GLU A 42 40.31 56.48 50.72
CA GLU A 42 41.69 56.96 50.77
C GLU A 42 41.76 58.44 51.21
N LYS A 43 40.86 59.28 50.69
CA LYS A 43 40.72 60.68 51.14
C LYS A 43 40.35 60.77 52.61
N LEU A 44 39.39 59.97 53.07
CA LEU A 44 38.97 59.90 54.46
C LEU A 44 40.12 59.49 55.38
N GLN A 45 40.95 58.53 54.96
CA GLN A 45 42.13 58.11 55.70
C GLN A 45 43.19 59.21 55.78
N LYS A 46 43.44 59.94 54.69
CA LYS A 46 44.37 61.09 54.68
C LYS A 46 43.88 62.20 55.61
N SER A 47 42.62 62.59 55.49
CA SER A 47 41.99 63.61 56.35
C SER A 47 41.99 63.21 57.83
N LYS A 48 41.74 61.93 58.14
CA LYS A 48 41.88 61.40 59.51
C LYS A 48 43.32 61.45 60.02
N SER A 49 44.30 61.10 59.20
CA SER A 49 45.72 61.16 59.58
C SER A 49 46.19 62.60 59.79
N GLU A 50 45.72 63.55 59.00
CA GLU A 50 45.98 64.99 59.17
C GLU A 50 45.37 65.52 60.48
N LEU A 51 44.12 65.15 60.78
CA LEU A 51 43.48 65.48 62.05
C LEU A 51 44.21 64.88 63.26
N GLU A 52 44.69 63.63 63.16
CA GLU A 52 45.48 62.98 64.22
C GLU A 52 46.82 63.67 64.45
N LYS A 53 47.49 64.15 63.38
CA LYS A 53 48.72 64.96 63.48
C LYS A 53 48.45 66.30 64.15
N LEU A 54 47.42 67.03 63.71
CA LEU A 54 47.03 68.31 64.32
C LEU A 54 46.70 68.15 65.81
N ARG A 55 46.03 67.05 66.19
CA ARG A 55 45.75 66.72 67.60
C ARG A 55 47.01 66.38 68.40
N GLN A 56 47.95 65.62 67.83
CA GLN A 56 49.23 65.33 68.49
C GLN A 56 50.12 66.57 68.63
N ASP A 57 50.10 67.47 67.66
CA ASP A 57 50.85 68.72 67.69
C ASP A 57 50.26 69.70 68.72
N ARG A 58 48.92 69.68 68.90
CA ARG A 58 48.23 70.34 70.02
C ARG A 58 48.67 69.81 71.39
N GLU A 59 48.84 68.50 71.53
CA GLU A 59 49.27 67.84 72.78
C GLU A 59 50.76 68.07 73.13
N LYS A 60 51.63 68.30 72.14
CA LYS A 60 53.09 68.44 72.33
C LYS A 60 53.58 69.85 72.66
N GLY A 61 52.67 70.83 72.70
CA GLY A 61 52.80 72.11 73.40
C GLY A 61 54.17 72.79 73.43
N ASN A 62 54.46 73.63 72.42
CA ASN A 62 55.20 74.90 72.61
C ASN A 62 55.12 75.77 71.33
N PHE A 63 54.20 76.75 71.22
CA PHE A 63 54.32 78.00 70.42
C PHE A 63 52.99 78.81 70.41
N PHE A 64 52.94 79.93 71.16
CA PHE A 64 52.11 81.16 71.06
C PHE A 64 50.57 81.16 70.79
N SER A 65 49.86 82.11 71.42
CA SER A 65 48.38 82.21 71.42
C SER A 65 47.71 82.59 70.09
N ASN A 66 48.47 83.04 69.09
CA ASN A 66 47.94 83.29 67.73
C ASN A 66 47.94 82.02 66.85
N TRP A 67 48.61 80.95 67.30
CA TRP A 67 48.60 79.64 66.66
C TRP A 67 47.49 78.74 67.23
N TRP A 68 47.08 78.97 68.49
CA TRP A 68 46.01 78.18 69.12
C TRP A 68 44.63 78.39 68.50
N ASP A 69 44.26 79.63 68.16
CA ASP A 69 43.01 79.91 67.42
C ASP A 69 43.05 79.28 66.02
N ASP A 70 44.19 79.36 65.32
CA ASP A 70 44.39 78.80 63.98
C ASP A 70 44.39 77.25 63.99
N VAL A 71 44.89 76.61 65.06
CA VAL A 71 44.86 75.14 65.22
C VAL A 71 43.47 74.63 65.57
N ASP A 72 42.69 75.33 66.41
CA ASP A 72 41.31 74.92 66.69
C ASP A 72 40.41 75.10 65.45
N ASP A 73 40.62 76.15 64.66
CA ASP A 73 39.95 76.34 63.36
C ASP A 73 40.37 75.25 62.35
N GLN A 74 41.67 74.91 62.26
CA GLN A 74 42.15 73.83 61.39
C GLN A 74 41.64 72.44 61.81
N ILE A 75 41.52 72.17 63.12
CA ILE A 75 40.92 70.94 63.64
C ILE A 75 39.42 70.90 63.32
N HIS A 76 38.73 72.03 63.42
CA HIS A 76 37.31 72.15 63.07
C HIS A 76 37.07 71.90 61.58
N ASP A 77 37.86 72.54 60.72
CA ASP A 77 37.80 72.36 59.26
C ASP A 77 38.15 70.93 58.84
N ALA A 78 39.20 70.34 59.40
CA ALA A 78 39.54 68.94 59.15
C ALA A 78 38.42 67.99 59.63
N SER A 79 37.74 68.29 60.74
CA SER A 79 36.58 67.51 61.21
C SER A 79 35.35 67.68 60.30
N LEU A 80 35.13 68.87 59.75
CA LEU A 80 34.10 69.15 58.75
C LEU A 80 34.37 68.37 57.45
N ASP A 81 35.63 68.32 57.01
CA ASP A 81 36.04 67.57 55.84
C ASP A 81 35.93 66.05 56.03
N ILE A 82 36.29 65.51 57.20
CA ILE A 82 36.00 64.11 57.56
C ILE A 82 34.50 63.84 57.49
N SER A 83 33.67 64.75 58.02
CA SER A 83 32.21 64.58 58.03
C SER A 83 31.63 64.56 56.61
N ARG A 84 32.09 65.46 55.73
CA ARG A 84 31.70 65.48 54.30
C ARG A 84 32.15 64.21 53.58
N GLN A 85 33.40 63.79 53.79
CA GLN A 85 33.95 62.58 53.16
C GLN A 85 33.28 61.29 53.67
N LEU A 86 32.87 61.25 54.94
CA LEU A 86 32.11 60.14 55.51
C LEU A 86 30.73 60.02 54.86
N VAL A 87 30.06 61.15 54.59
CA VAL A 87 28.78 61.19 53.86
C VAL A 87 28.95 60.62 52.45
N ASP A 88 30.02 60.98 51.74
CA ASP A 88 30.30 60.46 50.40
C ASP A 88 30.62 58.95 50.40
N VAL A 89 31.39 58.46 51.38
CA VAL A 89 31.66 57.02 51.56
C VAL A 89 30.36 56.25 51.84
N ASN A 90 29.52 56.76 52.74
CA ASN A 90 28.24 56.13 53.06
C ASN A 90 27.28 56.12 51.87
N ARG A 91 27.25 57.19 51.07
CA ARG A 91 26.45 57.27 49.85
C ARG A 91 26.86 56.21 48.83
N HIS A 92 28.16 56.06 48.56
CA HIS A 92 28.66 55.03 47.64
C HIS A 92 28.45 53.61 48.18
N ALA A 93 28.59 53.41 49.49
CA ALA A 93 28.32 52.11 50.12
C ALA A 93 26.84 51.72 50.00
N ALA A 94 25.92 52.65 50.25
CA ALA A 94 24.48 52.44 50.07
C ALA A 94 24.15 52.11 48.61
N GLN A 95 24.76 52.81 47.64
CA GLN A 95 24.57 52.52 46.22
C GLN A 95 25.04 51.10 45.84
N LEU A 96 26.16 50.62 46.38
CA LEU A 96 26.61 49.24 46.17
C LEU A 96 25.67 48.21 46.80
N LEU A 97 25.07 48.51 47.96
CA LEU A 97 24.07 47.64 48.58
C LEU A 97 22.78 47.55 47.74
N VAL A 98 22.32 48.68 47.18
CA VAL A 98 21.20 48.72 46.23
C VAL A 98 21.51 47.82 45.03
N ILE A 99 22.70 47.98 44.45
CA ILE A 99 23.13 47.21 43.27
C ILE A 99 23.27 45.71 43.59
N ASN A 100 23.85 45.35 44.73
CA ASN A 100 23.97 43.95 45.14
C ASN A 100 22.58 43.31 45.34
N THR A 101 21.65 44.06 45.94
CA THR A 101 20.26 43.62 46.09
C THR A 101 19.58 43.43 44.73
N ALA A 102 19.81 44.36 43.79
CA ALA A 102 19.31 44.27 42.42
C ALA A 102 19.85 43.05 41.67
N LEU A 103 21.17 42.82 41.75
CA LEU A 103 21.83 41.64 41.18
C LEU A 103 21.30 40.35 41.79
N SER A 104 21.10 40.31 43.10
CA SER A 104 20.56 39.14 43.80
C SER A 104 19.12 38.83 43.39
N LYS A 105 18.26 39.86 43.25
CA LYS A 105 16.90 39.70 42.71
C LYS A 105 16.93 39.22 41.25
N MET A 106 17.83 39.76 40.43
CA MET A 106 17.98 39.37 39.03
C MET A 106 18.44 37.91 38.91
N LEU A 107 19.44 37.49 39.69
CA LEU A 107 19.93 36.10 39.73
C LEU A 107 18.84 35.14 40.19
N ASN A 108 18.07 35.50 41.22
CA ASN A 108 16.93 34.69 41.68
C ASN A 108 15.87 34.54 40.57
N SER A 109 15.55 35.63 39.88
CA SER A 109 14.64 35.61 38.72
C SER A 109 15.16 34.71 37.59
N GLN A 110 16.46 34.82 37.24
CA GLN A 110 17.08 33.96 36.23
C GLN A 110 17.07 32.48 36.65
N GLN A 111 17.31 32.18 37.92
CA GLN A 111 17.23 30.81 38.44
C GLN A 111 15.82 30.24 38.31
N GLN A 112 14.80 31.05 38.58
CA GLN A 112 13.41 30.63 38.41
C GLN A 112 13.07 30.33 36.94
N VAL A 113 13.50 31.19 36.01
CA VAL A 113 13.35 30.95 34.56
C VAL A 113 14.06 29.66 34.12
N LEU A 114 15.28 29.41 34.61
CA LEU A 114 16.02 28.19 34.29
C LEU A 114 15.30 26.92 34.81
N LEU A 115 14.69 26.98 36.00
CA LEU A 115 13.89 25.87 36.53
C LEU A 115 12.65 25.61 35.68
N GLU A 116 11.98 26.66 35.21
CA GLU A 116 10.84 26.54 34.29
C GLU A 116 11.27 25.93 32.95
N GLN A 117 12.41 26.37 32.40
CA GLN A 117 12.99 25.80 31.18
C GLN A 117 13.36 24.33 31.35
N GLN A 118 13.96 23.95 32.48
CA GLN A 118 14.28 22.56 32.78
C GLN A 118 13.01 21.70 32.84
N GLY A 119 11.95 22.17 33.53
CA GLY A 119 10.67 21.47 33.56
C GLY A 119 10.01 21.34 32.18
N ALA A 120 10.18 22.33 31.29
CA ALA A 120 9.70 22.24 29.92
C ALA A 120 10.50 21.23 29.09
N LEU A 121 11.82 21.19 29.24
CA LEU A 121 12.70 20.22 28.58
C LEU A 121 12.39 18.79 29.01
N ASP A 122 12.15 18.56 30.30
CA ASP A 122 11.78 17.24 30.81
C ASP A 122 10.47 16.73 30.19
N LYS A 123 9.46 17.60 30.07
CA LYS A 123 8.19 17.28 29.39
C LYS A 123 8.40 16.96 27.92
N GLN A 124 9.24 17.73 27.23
CA GLN A 124 9.57 17.47 25.82
C GLN A 124 10.31 16.14 25.66
N ALA A 125 11.26 15.83 26.54
CA ALA A 125 11.99 14.56 26.52
C ALA A 125 11.04 13.37 26.75
N GLU A 126 10.11 13.49 27.70
CA GLU A 126 9.09 12.46 27.95
C GLU A 126 8.16 12.28 26.74
N GLN A 127 7.75 13.37 26.09
CA GLN A 127 6.96 13.32 24.86
C GLN A 127 7.71 12.64 23.71
N ILE A 128 8.98 12.97 23.51
CA ILE A 128 9.84 12.34 22.49
C ILE A 128 9.99 10.85 22.78
N ALA A 129 10.19 10.46 24.04
CA ALA A 129 10.28 9.04 24.42
C ALA A 129 8.98 8.28 24.07
N ARG A 130 7.80 8.85 24.39
CA ARG A 130 6.51 8.27 24.00
C ARG A 130 6.35 8.16 22.49
N GLN A 131 6.72 9.20 21.75
CA GLN A 131 6.63 9.19 20.28
C GLN A 131 7.56 8.14 19.65
N ASN A 132 8.76 7.93 20.20
CA ASN A 132 9.68 6.90 19.73
C ASN A 132 9.13 5.48 19.95
N LEU A 133 8.48 5.22 21.08
CA LEU A 133 7.81 3.94 21.32
C LEU A 133 6.70 3.69 20.30
N ALA A 134 5.83 4.67 20.06
CA ALA A 134 4.77 4.56 19.06
C ALA A 134 5.33 4.37 17.64
N LEU A 135 6.40 5.09 17.27
CA LEU A 135 7.08 4.91 15.97
C LEU A 135 7.64 3.50 15.82
N HIS A 136 8.19 2.92 16.89
CA HIS A 136 8.68 1.55 16.86
C HIS A 136 7.55 0.54 16.62
N GLU A 137 6.40 0.72 17.27
CA GLU A 137 5.19 -0.10 17.03
C GLU A 137 4.74 0.01 15.56
N TYR A 138 4.61 1.23 15.04
CA TYR A 138 4.25 1.42 13.63
C TYR A 138 5.24 0.77 12.66
N GLN A 139 6.56 0.84 12.94
CA GLN A 139 7.56 0.19 12.11
C GLN A 139 7.42 -1.34 12.11
N GLN A 140 7.03 -1.93 13.24
CA GLN A 140 6.77 -3.37 13.32
C GLN A 140 5.52 -3.76 12.53
N ASP A 141 4.44 -2.97 12.64
CA ASP A 141 3.21 -3.18 11.88
C ASP A 141 3.47 -3.07 10.37
N PHE A 142 4.20 -2.04 9.93
CA PHE A 142 4.58 -1.88 8.52
C PHE A 142 5.44 -3.03 8.01
N ARG A 143 6.37 -3.56 8.80
CA ARG A 143 7.14 -4.75 8.41
C ARG A 143 6.25 -5.96 8.21
N THR A 144 5.26 -6.14 9.08
CA THR A 144 4.29 -7.24 8.98
C THR A 144 3.45 -7.10 7.71
N GLN A 145 2.88 -5.92 7.48
CA GLN A 145 2.09 -5.62 6.28
C GLN A 145 2.92 -5.78 5.00
N GLN A 146 4.18 -5.35 4.98
CA GLN A 146 5.05 -5.52 3.83
C GLN A 146 5.32 -7.01 3.53
N GLY A 147 5.45 -7.84 4.57
CA GLY A 147 5.54 -9.29 4.44
C GLY A 147 4.28 -9.91 3.83
N GLU A 148 3.10 -9.50 4.33
CA GLU A 148 1.81 -9.95 3.80
C GLU A 148 1.61 -9.53 2.33
N ILE A 149 1.93 -8.29 1.98
CA ILE A 149 1.88 -7.78 0.60
C ILE A 149 2.82 -8.56 -0.30
N SER A 150 4.05 -8.83 0.14
CA SER A 150 5.00 -9.62 -0.64
C SER A 150 4.47 -11.04 -0.88
N GLN A 151 3.85 -11.66 0.13
CA GLN A 151 3.26 -12.98 -0.02
C GLN A 151 2.05 -12.96 -0.97
N ALA A 152 1.20 -11.93 -0.87
CA ALA A 152 0.07 -11.74 -1.77
C ALA A 152 0.52 -11.54 -3.22
N ASN A 153 1.57 -10.74 -3.45
CA ASN A 153 2.16 -10.54 -4.77
C ASN A 153 2.73 -11.84 -5.33
N GLN A 154 3.43 -12.65 -4.51
CA GLN A 154 3.91 -13.95 -4.97
C GLN A 154 2.75 -14.86 -5.39
N LYS A 155 1.69 -14.94 -4.58
CA LYS A 155 0.49 -15.71 -4.93
C LYS A 155 -0.16 -15.21 -6.22
N LEU A 156 -0.18 -13.90 -6.46
CA LEU A 156 -0.70 -13.31 -7.70
C LEU A 156 0.16 -13.69 -8.91
N LEU A 157 1.48 -13.67 -8.78
CA LEU A 157 2.40 -14.11 -9.82
C LEU A 157 2.19 -15.59 -10.14
N ASP A 158 2.15 -16.44 -9.12
CA ASP A 158 1.90 -17.88 -9.29
C ASP A 158 0.55 -18.14 -9.98
N ALA A 159 -0.50 -17.41 -9.57
CA ALA A 159 -1.83 -17.52 -10.19
C ALA A 159 -1.84 -17.04 -11.65
N HIS A 160 -1.10 -15.97 -11.95
CA HIS A 160 -0.92 -15.48 -13.32
C HIS A 160 -0.21 -16.51 -14.20
N ASP A 161 0.85 -17.15 -13.69
CA ASP A 161 1.59 -18.18 -14.43
C ASP A 161 0.73 -19.42 -14.69
N VAL A 162 -0.08 -19.83 -13.71
CA VAL A 162 -1.07 -20.91 -13.88
C VAL A 162 -2.11 -20.52 -14.94
N SER A 163 -2.60 -19.28 -14.94
CA SER A 163 -3.55 -18.79 -15.93
C SER A 163 -2.97 -18.80 -17.35
N LEU A 164 -1.71 -18.34 -17.50
CA LEU A 164 -1.00 -18.35 -18.78
C LEU A 164 -0.82 -19.77 -19.31
N ARG A 165 -0.46 -20.71 -18.43
CA ARG A 165 -0.33 -22.13 -18.79
C ARG A 165 -1.68 -22.72 -19.22
N LEU A 166 -2.74 -22.46 -18.46
CA LEU A 166 -4.09 -22.93 -18.78
C LEU A 166 -4.57 -22.38 -20.13
N ALA A 167 -4.30 -21.09 -20.42
CA ALA A 167 -4.61 -20.49 -21.71
C ALA A 167 -3.88 -21.19 -22.86
N GLY A 168 -2.60 -21.53 -22.68
CA GLY A 168 -1.83 -22.32 -23.65
C GLY A 168 -2.40 -23.73 -23.86
N GLU A 169 -2.74 -24.44 -22.78
CA GLU A 169 -3.37 -25.76 -22.86
C GLU A 169 -4.73 -25.71 -23.57
N LEU A 170 -5.56 -24.69 -23.30
CA LEU A 170 -6.83 -24.47 -23.98
C LEU A 170 -6.63 -24.23 -25.48
N MET A 171 -5.64 -23.43 -25.87
CA MET A 171 -5.33 -23.18 -27.27
C MET A 171 -4.92 -24.48 -28.00
N GLN A 172 -4.08 -25.30 -27.36
CA GLN A 172 -3.71 -26.61 -27.90
C GLN A 172 -4.92 -27.55 -28.03
N ARG A 173 -5.85 -27.53 -27.07
CA ARG A 173 -7.08 -28.33 -27.14
C ARG A 173 -7.99 -27.84 -28.27
N LEU A 174 -8.10 -26.53 -28.48
CA LEU A 174 -8.86 -25.96 -29.58
C LEU A 174 -8.27 -26.38 -30.93
N ASP A 175 -6.95 -26.38 -31.09
CA ASP A 175 -6.28 -26.87 -32.30
C ASP A 175 -6.57 -28.36 -32.56
N GLN A 176 -6.51 -29.19 -31.51
CA GLN A 176 -6.87 -30.62 -31.60
C GLN A 176 -8.33 -30.82 -32.02
N VAL A 177 -9.24 -30.03 -31.45
CA VAL A 177 -10.67 -30.07 -31.80
C VAL A 177 -10.88 -29.64 -33.24
N ALA A 178 -10.27 -28.55 -33.69
CA ALA A 178 -10.35 -28.08 -35.07
C ALA A 178 -9.81 -29.12 -36.07
N GLU A 179 -8.70 -29.80 -35.73
CA GLU A 179 -8.19 -30.89 -36.56
C GLU A 179 -9.13 -32.11 -36.56
N SER A 180 -9.74 -32.45 -35.43
CA SER A 180 -10.73 -33.52 -35.36
C SER A 180 -11.99 -33.20 -36.18
N GLU A 181 -12.44 -31.94 -36.16
CA GLU A 181 -13.57 -31.45 -36.95
C GLU A 181 -13.28 -31.54 -38.45
N ARG A 182 -12.08 -31.12 -38.88
CA ARG A 182 -11.64 -31.31 -40.27
C ARG A 182 -11.64 -32.78 -40.68
N ARG A 183 -11.14 -33.68 -39.82
CA ARG A 183 -11.13 -35.13 -40.08
C ARG A 183 -12.54 -35.71 -40.18
N VAL A 184 -13.45 -35.29 -39.30
CA VAL A 184 -14.86 -35.72 -39.32
C VAL A 184 -15.56 -35.21 -40.58
N ASN A 185 -15.36 -33.95 -40.96
CA ASN A 185 -15.96 -33.39 -42.17
C ASN A 185 -15.45 -34.10 -43.43
N ALA A 186 -14.13 -34.36 -43.52
CA ALA A 186 -13.58 -35.12 -44.64
C ALA A 186 -14.13 -36.56 -44.70
N ALA A 187 -14.26 -37.23 -43.54
CA ALA A 187 -14.87 -38.56 -43.48
C ALA A 187 -16.36 -38.51 -43.87
N HIS A 188 -17.08 -37.44 -43.51
CA HIS A 188 -18.47 -37.23 -43.89
C HIS A 188 -18.62 -37.04 -45.41
N GLU A 189 -17.76 -36.24 -46.04
CA GLU A 189 -17.73 -36.07 -47.50
C GLU A 189 -17.46 -37.40 -48.22
N ILE A 190 -16.48 -38.18 -47.76
CA ILE A 190 -16.20 -39.53 -48.31
C ILE A 190 -17.41 -40.45 -48.15
N LEU A 191 -18.12 -40.37 -47.01
CA LEU A 191 -19.28 -41.20 -46.75
C LEU A 191 -20.46 -40.81 -47.64
N LEU A 192 -20.67 -39.51 -47.90
CA LEU A 192 -21.65 -39.03 -48.88
C LEU A 192 -21.30 -39.51 -50.29
N GLU A 193 -20.04 -39.40 -50.71
CA GLU A 193 -19.58 -39.88 -52.02
C GLU A 193 -19.77 -41.41 -52.16
N ASN A 194 -19.45 -42.17 -51.11
CA ASN A 194 -19.66 -43.62 -51.09
C ASN A 194 -21.16 -43.98 -51.18
N ILE A 195 -22.02 -43.24 -50.48
CA ILE A 195 -23.47 -43.42 -50.57
C ILE A 195 -23.96 -43.13 -51.99
N GLU A 196 -23.58 -41.99 -52.58
CA GLU A 196 -23.95 -41.63 -53.95
C GLU A 196 -23.48 -42.68 -54.96
N ARG A 197 -22.24 -43.18 -54.80
CA ARG A 197 -21.70 -44.25 -55.65
C ARG A 197 -22.49 -45.54 -55.51
N HIS A 198 -22.75 -46.00 -54.29
CA HIS A 198 -23.53 -47.21 -54.05
C HIS A 198 -24.97 -47.09 -54.56
N PHE A 199 -25.60 -45.92 -54.43
CA PHE A 199 -26.91 -45.68 -55.03
C PHE A 199 -26.85 -45.72 -56.56
N GLY A 200 -25.83 -45.10 -57.18
CA GLY A 200 -25.62 -45.15 -58.62
C GLY A 200 -25.39 -46.58 -59.13
N GLU A 201 -24.55 -47.35 -58.43
CA GLU A 201 -24.28 -48.76 -58.72
C GLU A 201 -25.54 -49.62 -58.55
N ALA A 202 -26.30 -49.43 -57.48
CA ALA A 202 -27.55 -50.16 -57.25
C ALA A 202 -28.61 -49.83 -58.31
N MET A 203 -28.72 -48.57 -58.74
CA MET A 203 -29.60 -48.15 -59.83
C MET A 203 -29.16 -48.75 -61.17
N ALA A 204 -27.88 -48.72 -61.48
CA ALA A 204 -27.34 -49.36 -62.69
C ALA A 204 -27.58 -50.87 -62.68
N GLN A 205 -27.37 -51.54 -61.54
CA GLN A 205 -27.64 -52.96 -61.39
C GLN A 205 -29.14 -53.30 -61.49
N ALA A 206 -30.00 -52.45 -60.93
CA ALA A 206 -31.44 -52.59 -61.07
C ALA A 206 -31.89 -52.46 -62.53
N ASP A 207 -31.32 -51.49 -63.26
CA ASP A 207 -31.60 -51.29 -64.69
C ASP A 207 -31.13 -52.49 -65.53
N ILE A 208 -29.90 -52.96 -65.31
CA ILE A 208 -29.38 -54.19 -65.95
C ILE A 208 -30.27 -55.40 -65.63
N SER A 209 -30.64 -55.59 -64.35
CA SER A 209 -31.51 -56.71 -63.96
C SER A 209 -32.92 -56.62 -64.55
N SER A 210 -33.42 -55.40 -64.77
CA SER A 210 -34.70 -55.14 -65.44
C SER A 210 -34.60 -55.46 -66.93
N GLU A 211 -33.51 -55.08 -67.60
CA GLU A 211 -33.22 -55.47 -68.99
C GLU A 211 -33.05 -56.99 -69.13
N GLU A 212 -32.33 -57.64 -68.22
CA GLU A 212 -32.21 -59.10 -68.15
C GLU A 212 -33.57 -59.77 -67.95
N ALA A 213 -34.40 -59.27 -67.04
CA ALA A 213 -35.76 -59.79 -66.84
C ALA A 213 -36.66 -59.57 -68.06
N MET A 214 -36.53 -58.44 -68.78
CA MET A 214 -37.25 -58.19 -70.02
C MET A 214 -36.81 -59.14 -71.14
N THR A 215 -35.50 -59.36 -71.30
CA THR A 215 -34.96 -60.29 -72.30
C THR A 215 -35.34 -61.74 -71.99
N GLU A 216 -35.35 -62.13 -70.71
CA GLU A 216 -35.84 -63.45 -70.29
C GLU A 216 -37.33 -63.61 -70.59
N ARG A 217 -38.17 -62.60 -70.27
CA ARG A 217 -39.60 -62.61 -70.63
C ARG A 217 -39.83 -62.68 -72.13
N LEU A 218 -39.01 -62.00 -72.93
CA LEU A 218 -39.03 -62.08 -74.39
C LEU A 218 -38.72 -63.51 -74.87
N MET A 219 -37.66 -64.13 -74.34
CA MET A 219 -37.31 -65.51 -74.66
C MET A 219 -38.40 -66.50 -74.23
N GLN A 220 -38.99 -66.33 -73.05
CA GLN A 220 -40.11 -67.14 -72.61
C GLN A 220 -41.33 -66.98 -73.53
N PHE A 221 -41.67 -65.75 -73.92
CA PHE A 221 -42.75 -65.48 -74.86
C PHE A 221 -42.52 -66.16 -76.21
N GLU A 222 -41.30 -66.05 -76.77
CA GLU A 222 -40.94 -66.75 -78.01
C GLU A 222 -41.02 -68.27 -77.87
N SER A 223 -40.56 -68.83 -76.75
CA SER A 223 -40.64 -70.27 -76.50
C SER A 223 -42.08 -70.77 -76.39
N THR A 224 -42.95 -69.95 -75.79
CA THR A 224 -44.39 -70.25 -75.63
C THR A 224 -45.08 -70.21 -76.99
N GLN A 225 -44.79 -69.19 -77.81
CA GLN A 225 -45.27 -69.13 -79.20
C GLN A 225 -44.80 -70.33 -80.05
N ARG A 226 -43.55 -70.75 -79.89
CA ARG A 226 -43.02 -71.94 -80.57
C ARG A 226 -43.73 -73.21 -80.09
N ALA A 227 -44.05 -73.32 -78.81
CA ALA A 227 -44.79 -74.46 -78.26
C ALA A 227 -46.25 -74.48 -78.75
N GLU A 228 -46.92 -73.32 -78.81
CA GLU A 228 -48.28 -73.21 -79.35
C GLU A 228 -48.35 -73.54 -80.84
N THR A 229 -47.40 -73.04 -81.64
CA THR A 229 -47.32 -73.36 -83.07
C THR A 229 -47.01 -74.85 -83.30
N ALA A 230 -46.13 -75.45 -82.49
CA ALA A 230 -45.88 -76.89 -82.52
C ALA A 230 -47.12 -77.72 -82.13
N ALA A 231 -47.88 -77.29 -81.12
CA ALA A 231 -49.12 -77.94 -80.70
C ALA A 231 -50.21 -77.87 -81.79
N LEU A 232 -50.34 -76.74 -82.50
CA LEU A 232 -51.25 -76.61 -83.64
C LEU A 232 -50.87 -77.54 -84.80
N ILE A 233 -49.57 -77.71 -85.07
CA ILE A 233 -49.07 -78.66 -86.08
C ILE A 233 -49.34 -80.11 -85.66
N GLN A 234 -49.23 -80.44 -84.38
CA GLN A 234 -49.52 -81.79 -83.88
C GLN A 234 -51.03 -82.10 -83.95
N ARG A 235 -51.88 -81.11 -83.65
CA ARG A 235 -53.34 -81.22 -83.73
C ARG A 235 -53.84 -81.42 -85.17
N SER A 236 -53.20 -80.79 -86.16
CA SER A 236 -53.52 -81.02 -87.58
C SER A 236 -53.11 -82.43 -88.05
N LYS A 237 -51.98 -82.96 -87.55
CA LYS A 237 -51.55 -84.35 -87.81
C LYS A 237 -52.49 -85.40 -87.18
N THR A 238 -53.08 -85.13 -86.01
CA THR A 238 -54.07 -86.06 -85.43
C THR A 238 -55.42 -86.04 -86.16
N ALA A 239 -55.78 -84.90 -86.77
CA ALA A 239 -57.01 -84.77 -87.56
C ALA A 239 -56.92 -85.54 -88.90
N SER A 240 -55.75 -85.66 -89.51
CA SER A 240 -55.58 -86.44 -90.75
C SER A 240 -55.59 -87.96 -90.51
N VAL A 241 -55.20 -88.43 -89.31
CA VAL A 241 -55.23 -89.86 -88.95
C VAL A 241 -56.67 -90.36 -88.72
N TRP A 242 -57.57 -89.53 -88.19
CA TRP A 242 -58.99 -89.88 -88.04
C TRP A 242 -59.77 -89.90 -89.36
N ALA A 243 -59.34 -89.13 -90.36
CA ALA A 243 -60.00 -89.11 -91.68
C ALA A 243 -59.71 -90.36 -92.54
N ILE A 244 -58.63 -91.09 -92.27
CA ILE A 244 -58.24 -92.30 -93.02
C ILE A 244 -58.83 -93.58 -92.38
N GLY A 245 -59.21 -93.54 -91.10
CA GLY A 245 -59.75 -94.70 -90.37
C GLY A 245 -61.23 -95.04 -90.60
N ILE A 246 -62.02 -94.16 -91.21
CA ILE A 246 -63.48 -94.37 -91.41
C ILE A 246 -63.79 -95.04 -92.77
N ALA A 247 -62.82 -95.17 -93.67
CA ALA A 247 -63.05 -95.71 -95.02
C ALA A 247 -62.96 -97.25 -95.14
N THR A 248 -62.59 -98.00 -94.10
CA THR A 248 -62.23 -99.43 -94.23
C THR A 248 -63.12 -100.44 -93.47
N THR A 249 -64.13 -100.00 -92.71
CA THR A 249 -64.98 -100.90 -91.89
C THR A 249 -66.47 -100.88 -92.24
N GLY A 250 -66.81 -100.74 -93.53
CA GLY A 250 -68.19 -100.80 -94.03
C GLY A 250 -68.53 -101.98 -94.96
N LEU A 251 -67.54 -102.80 -95.36
CA LEU A 251 -67.70 -103.74 -96.50
C LEU A 251 -67.81 -105.24 -96.15
N VAL A 252 -67.94 -105.66 -94.88
CA VAL A 252 -67.84 -107.09 -94.50
C VAL A 252 -69.01 -107.65 -93.66
N ALA A 253 -70.03 -106.89 -93.27
CA ALA A 253 -71.04 -107.36 -92.30
C ALA A 253 -72.45 -107.68 -92.86
N GLY A 254 -72.63 -107.90 -94.17
CA GLY A 254 -73.95 -108.09 -94.78
C GLY A 254 -74.27 -109.45 -95.41
N VAL A 255 -73.33 -110.41 -95.45
CA VAL A 255 -73.50 -111.70 -96.19
C VAL A 255 -73.78 -112.90 -95.27
N ALA A 256 -73.91 -112.71 -93.95
CA ALA A 256 -74.06 -113.80 -92.98
C ALA A 256 -75.47 -113.97 -92.38
N ALA A 257 -76.54 -113.52 -93.06
CA ALA A 257 -77.92 -113.68 -92.61
C ALA A 257 -78.84 -114.24 -93.72
N LEU A 258 -78.56 -115.47 -94.15
CA LEU A 258 -79.45 -116.23 -95.05
C LEU A 258 -79.30 -117.75 -94.81
N ALA A 259 -79.60 -118.21 -93.59
CA ALA A 259 -79.92 -119.62 -93.29
C ALA A 259 -80.38 -119.76 -91.82
N ILE A 260 -81.65 -119.45 -91.53
CA ILE A 260 -82.54 -120.06 -90.51
C ILE A 260 -83.91 -119.37 -90.68
N GLN A 261 -84.71 -119.85 -91.65
CA GLN A 261 -86.19 -119.87 -91.64
C GLN A 261 -86.70 -120.47 -92.98
N ILE A 262 -86.41 -121.76 -93.16
CA ILE A 262 -87.25 -122.71 -93.91
C ILE A 262 -87.36 -123.95 -93.02
N PHE A 263 -88.19 -123.87 -91.97
CA PHE A 263 -89.15 -124.91 -91.52
C PHE A 263 -89.81 -124.46 -90.19
N GLN A 264 -90.73 -123.50 -90.30
CA GLN A 264 -92.04 -123.38 -89.63
C GLN A 264 -92.56 -121.95 -89.78
#